data_AF-A0A442AWP0-F1
#
_entry.id   AF-A0A442AWP0-F1
#
_cell.length_a   1.000
_cell.length_b   1.000
_cell.length_c   1.000
_cell.angle_alpha   90.00
_cell.angle_beta   90.00
_cell.angle_gamma   90.00
#
_symmetry.space_group_name_H-M   'P 1'
#
loop_
_entity.id
_entity.type
_entity.pdbx_description
1 polymer ?
#
loop_
_entity_poly.entity_id
_entity_poly.type
_entity_poly.pdbx_seq_one_letter_code
_entity_poly.pdbx_strand_id
1 'polypeptide(L)'
;MNRIVTSSEALSDRERAVAERFAAGMTYREIGQVLFIAPSTVRTHLAAIYEKLGVSNKVALARRISTVADTAPAAASPDASPVIAVFPIECLSGDESWRRFAEGLSSDITIDLARYAGIPVIAFHTMKSLGSKPADFAADGKALGAAYLVSGQLRADDTRVRLTVELADAASGLRLWSERFERPVENLFALQDGLTDSVVNALAGCFGAIATAGRNAIRR
;
A
#
# COMPACT_ATOMS: atom_id res chain seq x y z
N MET A 1 -3.35 -15.49 -32.90
CA MET A 1 -2.42 -14.38 -33.20
C MET A 1 -2.61 -13.30 -32.15
N ASN A 2 -2.04 -13.45 -30.95
CA ASN A 2 -2.29 -12.50 -29.84
C ASN A 2 -1.17 -11.45 -29.84
N ARG A 3 -1.48 -10.25 -30.35
CA ARG A 3 -0.51 -9.15 -30.47
C ARG A 3 -0.27 -8.58 -29.07
N ILE A 4 0.93 -8.77 -28.53
CA ILE A 4 1.34 -8.15 -27.27
C ILE A 4 1.47 -6.65 -27.55
N VAL A 5 0.46 -5.87 -27.19
CA VAL A 5 0.52 -4.41 -27.29
C VAL A 5 1.47 -3.92 -26.21
N THR A 6 2.58 -3.31 -26.60
CA THR A 6 3.54 -2.68 -25.68
C THR A 6 2.91 -1.43 -25.06
N SER A 7 3.24 -1.13 -23.81
CA SER A 7 2.74 0.05 -23.07
C SER A 7 3.00 1.38 -23.79
N SER A 8 3.99 1.40 -24.69
CA SER A 8 4.35 2.55 -25.52
C SER A 8 3.31 2.90 -26.59
N GLU A 9 2.62 1.92 -27.18
CA GLU A 9 1.69 2.15 -28.31
C GLU A 9 0.24 2.42 -27.87
N ALA A 10 -0.17 2.03 -26.66
CA ALA A 10 -1.57 2.04 -26.24
C ALA A 10 -2.07 3.37 -25.63
N LEU A 11 -1.17 4.19 -25.07
CA LEU A 11 -1.54 5.41 -24.34
C LEU A 11 -1.21 6.68 -25.13
N SER A 12 -2.10 7.66 -25.06
CA SER A 12 -1.77 9.03 -25.48
C SER A 12 -0.75 9.67 -24.54
N ASP A 13 -0.06 10.71 -24.99
CA ASP A 13 0.94 11.42 -24.16
C ASP A 13 0.36 11.96 -22.85
N ARG A 14 -0.91 12.41 -22.88
CA ARG A 14 -1.61 12.86 -21.67
C ARG A 14 -1.95 11.72 -20.73
N GLU A 15 -2.39 10.59 -21.26
CA GLU A 15 -2.65 9.41 -20.45
C GLU A 15 -1.36 8.86 -19.83
N ARG A 16 -0.27 8.79 -20.60
CA ARG A 16 1.05 8.37 -20.10
C ARG A 16 1.54 9.28 -18.97
N ALA A 17 1.47 10.60 -19.16
CA ALA A 17 1.89 11.57 -18.14
C ALA A 17 1.08 11.46 -16.83
N VAL A 18 -0.23 11.16 -16.92
CA VAL A 18 -1.09 10.87 -15.77
C VAL A 18 -0.70 9.54 -15.13
N ALA A 19 -0.54 8.50 -15.94
CA ALA A 19 -0.24 7.14 -15.51
C ALA A 19 1.08 7.07 -14.75
N GLU A 20 2.14 7.69 -15.27
CA GLU A 20 3.47 7.77 -14.65
C GLU A 20 3.43 8.45 -13.28
N ARG A 21 2.77 9.61 -13.18
CA ARG A 21 2.66 10.36 -11.93
C ARG A 21 1.81 9.62 -10.90
N PHE A 22 0.74 8.97 -11.36
CA PHE A 22 -0.08 8.14 -10.51
C PHE A 22 0.67 6.89 -10.02
N ALA A 23 1.42 6.22 -10.89
CA ALA A 23 2.29 5.11 -10.53
C ALA A 23 3.36 5.58 -9.52
N ALA A 24 3.92 6.78 -9.70
CA ALA A 24 4.87 7.40 -8.77
C ALA A 24 4.27 7.78 -7.40
N GLY A 25 3.00 7.49 -7.13
CA GLY A 25 2.40 7.67 -5.82
C GLY A 25 1.62 8.98 -5.63
N MET A 26 1.58 9.85 -6.64
CA MET A 26 0.90 11.15 -6.52
C MET A 26 -0.63 10.99 -6.42
N THR A 27 -1.26 11.84 -5.61
CA THR A 27 -2.72 11.91 -5.48
C THR A 27 -3.37 12.57 -6.70
N TYR A 28 -4.67 12.37 -6.91
CA TYR A 28 -5.39 13.01 -8.03
C TYR A 28 -5.28 14.54 -8.01
N ARG A 29 -5.22 15.13 -6.82
CA ARG A 29 -5.07 16.58 -6.64
C ARG A 29 -3.69 17.06 -7.06
N GLU A 30 -2.64 16.38 -6.63
CA GLU A 30 -1.25 16.70 -6.98
C GLU A 30 -0.99 16.50 -8.47
N ILE A 31 -1.50 15.41 -9.06
CA ILE A 31 -1.41 15.16 -10.50
C ILE A 31 -2.12 16.27 -11.28
N GLY A 32 -3.34 16.64 -10.86
CA GLY A 32 -4.09 17.72 -11.49
C GLY A 32 -3.35 19.04 -11.44
N GLN A 33 -2.75 19.36 -10.29
CA GLN A 33 -1.94 20.57 -10.11
C GLN A 33 -0.70 20.57 -11.03
N VAL A 34 0.04 19.47 -11.10
CA VAL A 34 1.27 19.37 -11.93
C VAL A 34 0.97 19.36 -13.42
N LEU A 35 -0.13 18.73 -13.83
CA LEU A 35 -0.53 18.63 -15.24
C LEU A 35 -1.45 19.76 -15.70
N PHE A 36 -1.79 20.69 -14.80
CA PHE A 36 -2.72 21.80 -15.04
C PHE A 36 -4.10 21.34 -15.55
N ILE A 37 -4.65 20.30 -14.92
CA ILE A 37 -5.99 19.75 -15.20
C ILE A 37 -6.79 19.53 -13.92
N ALA A 38 -8.12 19.46 -14.02
CA ALA A 38 -8.97 19.20 -12.86
C ALA A 38 -8.73 17.78 -12.29
N PRO A 39 -8.82 17.56 -10.96
CA PRO A 39 -8.69 16.23 -10.36
C PRO A 39 -9.72 15.21 -10.88
N SER A 40 -10.91 15.68 -11.27
CA SER A 40 -11.93 14.85 -11.94
C SER A 40 -11.46 14.35 -13.31
N THR A 41 -10.73 15.18 -14.06
CA THR A 41 -10.12 14.81 -15.35
C THR A 41 -9.03 13.77 -15.17
N VAL A 42 -8.23 13.85 -14.09
CA VAL A 42 -7.25 12.80 -13.74
C VAL A 42 -7.96 11.46 -13.54
N ARG A 43 -9.08 11.44 -12.81
CA ARG A 43 -9.89 10.23 -12.62
C ARG A 43 -10.42 9.66 -13.94
N THR A 44 -10.91 10.53 -14.84
CA THR A 44 -11.38 10.11 -16.17
C THR A 44 -10.25 9.49 -17.00
N HIS A 45 -9.07 10.10 -17.01
CA HIS A 45 -7.91 9.52 -17.69
C HIS A 45 -7.52 8.16 -17.10
N LEU A 46 -7.50 8.02 -15.77
CA LEU A 46 -7.18 6.75 -15.11
C LEU A 46 -8.16 5.63 -15.48
N ALA A 47 -9.46 5.92 -15.59
CA ALA A 47 -10.44 4.95 -16.04
C ALA A 47 -10.15 4.46 -17.48
N ALA A 48 -9.87 5.39 -18.39
CA ALA A 48 -9.52 5.05 -19.77
C ALA A 48 -8.19 4.28 -19.87
N ILE A 49 -7.20 4.64 -19.05
CA ILE A 49 -5.90 3.95 -18.96
C ILE A 49 -6.09 2.50 -18.48
N TYR A 50 -6.93 2.29 -17.45
CA TYR A 50 -7.24 0.96 -16.93
C TYR A 50 -7.87 0.06 -17.99
N GLU A 51 -8.84 0.60 -18.73
CA GLU A 51 -9.49 -0.11 -19.83
C GLU A 51 -8.49 -0.44 -20.96
N LYS A 52 -7.71 0.55 -21.41
CA LYS A 52 -6.73 0.40 -22.50
C LYS A 52 -5.63 -0.60 -22.17
N LEU A 53 -5.17 -0.63 -20.93
CA LEU A 53 -4.08 -1.52 -20.51
C LEU A 53 -4.57 -2.86 -19.95
N GLY A 54 -5.89 -3.05 -19.80
CA GLY A 54 -6.47 -4.23 -19.18
C GLY A 54 -6.02 -4.43 -17.73
N VAL A 55 -5.82 -3.33 -17.01
CA VAL A 55 -5.38 -3.34 -15.61
C VAL A 55 -6.52 -2.91 -14.71
N SER A 56 -6.73 -3.62 -13.61
CA SER A 56 -7.83 -3.39 -12.68
C SER A 56 -7.43 -2.53 -11.48
N ASN A 57 -6.14 -2.25 -11.30
CA ASN A 57 -5.65 -1.51 -10.14
C ASN A 57 -4.32 -0.77 -10.39
N LYS A 58 -3.95 0.10 -9.43
CA LYS A 58 -2.74 0.94 -9.46
C LYS A 58 -1.45 0.11 -9.57
N VAL A 59 -1.41 -1.06 -8.95
CA VAL A 59 -0.22 -1.94 -8.98
C VAL A 59 -0.01 -2.57 -10.35
N ALA A 60 -1.07 -3.11 -10.94
CA ALA A 60 -1.05 -3.63 -12.29
C ALA A 60 -0.71 -2.53 -13.30
N LEU A 61 -1.22 -1.31 -13.09
CA LEU A 61 -0.83 -0.13 -13.87
C LEU A 61 0.66 0.19 -13.71
N ALA A 62 1.17 0.29 -12.48
CA ALA A 62 2.57 0.59 -12.21
C ALA A 62 3.51 -0.43 -12.86
N ARG A 63 3.22 -1.74 -12.74
CA ARG A 63 3.98 -2.80 -13.42
C ARG A 63 4.00 -2.62 -14.93
N ARG A 64 2.86 -2.27 -15.55
CA ARG A 64 2.77 -2.03 -17.01
C ARG A 64 3.59 -0.82 -17.47
N ILE A 65 3.70 0.22 -16.64
CA ILE A 65 4.46 1.43 -16.95
C ILE A 65 5.96 1.22 -16.70
N SER A 66 6.34 0.48 -15.66
CA SER A 66 7.73 0.19 -15.31
C SER A 66 8.41 -0.84 -16.23
N THR A 67 7.65 -1.57 -17.07
CA THR A 67 8.24 -2.57 -17.98
C THR A 67 8.85 -1.91 -19.22
N VAL A 68 9.98 -1.24 -19.03
CA VAL A 68 11.06 -1.09 -20.03
C VAL A 68 12.32 -1.73 -19.43
N ALA A 69 12.21 -2.97 -18.97
CA ALA A 69 13.33 -3.89 -18.80
C ALA A 69 12.79 -5.25 -18.34
N ASP A 70 12.99 -6.21 -19.23
CA ASP A 70 13.17 -7.62 -18.95
C ASP A 70 11.95 -8.57 -18.88
N THR A 71 12.30 -9.77 -19.29
CA THR A 71 11.54 -10.83 -19.93
C THR A 71 10.91 -11.72 -18.87
N ALA A 72 9.61 -12.01 -19.01
CA ALA A 72 8.86 -12.96 -18.18
C ALA A 72 9.35 -14.42 -18.40
N PRO A 73 9.00 -15.43 -17.57
CA PRO A 73 7.82 -15.46 -16.69
C PRO A 73 7.96 -16.14 -15.32
N ALA A 74 7.20 -15.64 -14.34
CA ALA A 74 6.50 -16.50 -13.40
C ALA A 74 5.10 -15.90 -13.20
N ALA A 75 4.12 -16.58 -13.78
CA ALA A 75 2.71 -16.29 -13.57
C ALA A 75 2.38 -16.55 -12.10
N ALA A 76 2.31 -15.48 -11.29
CA ALA A 76 1.48 -15.51 -10.11
C ALA A 76 0.04 -15.60 -10.60
N SER A 77 -0.65 -16.69 -10.27
CA SER A 77 -2.07 -16.87 -10.55
C SER A 77 -2.84 -15.62 -10.12
N PRO A 78 -3.69 -15.03 -10.98
CA PRO A 78 -4.47 -13.85 -10.63
C PRO A 78 -5.47 -14.06 -9.47
N ASP A 79 -5.61 -15.30 -8.99
CA ASP A 79 -6.52 -15.71 -7.92
C ASP A 79 -5.85 -15.89 -6.54
N ALA A 80 -4.52 -15.77 -6.43
CA ALA A 80 -3.86 -15.93 -5.14
C ALA A 80 -4.04 -14.66 -4.29
N SER A 81 -4.57 -14.83 -3.07
CA SER A 81 -4.65 -13.74 -2.12
C SER A 81 -3.26 -13.15 -1.86
N PRO A 82 -3.13 -11.83 -2.00
CA PRO A 82 -1.86 -11.13 -1.86
C PRO A 82 -1.36 -11.20 -0.41
N VAL A 83 -0.11 -11.62 -0.23
CA VAL A 83 0.53 -11.65 1.10
C VAL A 83 0.98 -10.25 1.50
N ILE A 84 0.73 -9.90 2.75
CA ILE A 84 1.11 -8.61 3.34
C ILE A 84 2.17 -8.84 4.41
N ALA A 85 3.19 -7.99 4.40
CA ALA A 85 4.16 -7.91 5.47
C ALA A 85 4.04 -6.56 6.19
N VAL A 86 3.97 -6.58 7.51
CA VAL A 86 3.92 -5.38 8.34
C VAL A 86 5.25 -5.24 9.08
N PHE A 87 6.03 -4.23 8.73
CA PHE A 87 7.25 -3.90 9.46
C PHE A 87 6.92 -3.31 10.83
N PRO A 88 7.72 -3.61 11.87
CA PRO A 88 7.63 -2.91 13.15
C PRO A 88 7.69 -1.40 12.94
N ILE A 89 6.73 -0.68 13.50
CA ILE A 89 6.69 0.79 13.50
C ILE A 89 7.96 1.32 14.15
N GLU A 90 8.69 2.15 13.41
CA GLU A 90 9.90 2.80 13.89
C GLU A 90 9.53 3.90 14.89
N CYS A 91 9.96 3.76 16.14
CA CYS A 91 9.81 4.82 17.13
C CYS A 91 10.98 5.80 17.04
N LEU A 92 10.66 7.06 16.74
CA LEU A 92 11.62 8.16 16.63
C LEU A 92 11.71 8.99 17.92
N SER A 93 11.05 8.56 18.99
CA SER A 93 11.13 9.17 20.33
C SER A 93 12.21 8.49 21.17
N GLY A 94 12.83 9.25 22.07
CA GLY A 94 13.92 8.76 22.94
C GLY A 94 13.44 7.87 24.09
N ASP A 95 12.16 7.94 24.46
CA ASP A 95 11.59 7.18 25.57
C ASP A 95 11.30 5.73 25.15
N GLU A 96 11.74 4.79 26.00
CA GLU A 96 11.55 3.35 25.81
C GLU A 96 10.07 2.93 25.90
N SER A 97 9.24 3.65 26.66
CA SER A 97 7.79 3.43 26.71
C SER A 97 7.15 3.58 25.33
N TRP A 98 7.54 4.60 24.56
CA TRP A 98 7.06 4.82 23.20
C TRP A 98 7.55 3.76 22.21
N ARG A 99 8.77 3.23 22.42
CA ARG A 99 9.30 2.14 21.61
C ARG A 99 8.51 0.85 21.83
N ARG A 100 8.22 0.51 23.09
CA ARG A 100 7.36 -0.64 23.45
C ARG A 100 5.94 -0.48 22.92
N PHE A 101 5.39 0.73 22.99
CA PHE A 101 4.09 1.04 22.42
C PHE A 101 4.06 0.83 20.90
N ALA A 102 5.05 1.35 20.16
CA ALA A 102 5.14 1.15 18.71
C ALA A 102 5.29 -0.33 18.34
N GLU A 103 6.04 -1.11 19.13
CA GLU A 103 6.15 -2.55 18.96
C GLU A 103 4.81 -3.26 19.16
N GLY A 104 4.13 -2.98 20.27
CA GLY A 104 2.80 -3.54 20.58
C GLY A 104 1.77 -3.21 19.50
N LEU A 105 1.71 -1.94 19.09
CA LEU A 105 0.82 -1.48 18.01
C LEU A 105 1.07 -2.25 16.70
N SER A 106 2.33 -2.55 16.38
CA SER A 106 2.69 -3.31 15.17
C SER A 106 2.24 -4.77 15.24
N SER A 107 2.40 -5.40 16.41
CA SER A 107 1.89 -6.75 16.68
C SER A 107 0.37 -6.79 16.56
N ASP A 108 -0.31 -5.81 17.14
CA ASP A 108 -1.77 -5.74 17.17
C ASP A 108 -2.36 -5.53 15.77
N ILE A 109 -1.81 -4.61 14.97
CA ILE A 109 -2.22 -4.44 13.55
C ILE A 109 -2.01 -5.74 12.76
N THR A 110 -0.90 -6.45 12.99
CA THR A 110 -0.64 -7.72 12.32
C THR A 110 -1.72 -8.75 12.65
N ILE A 111 -2.11 -8.83 13.93
CA ILE A 111 -3.18 -9.72 14.40
C ILE A 111 -4.52 -9.32 13.79
N ASP A 112 -4.87 -8.03 13.81
CA ASP A 112 -6.16 -7.53 13.36
C ASP A 112 -6.32 -7.68 11.84
N LEU A 113 -5.27 -7.40 11.05
CA LEU A 113 -5.26 -7.65 9.61
C LEU A 113 -5.41 -9.13 9.29
N ALA A 114 -4.76 -10.02 10.05
CA ALA A 114 -4.85 -11.47 9.84
C ALA A 114 -6.25 -12.04 10.10
N ARG A 115 -7.15 -11.30 10.78
CA ARG A 115 -8.56 -11.71 10.95
C ARG A 115 -9.39 -11.56 9.67
N TYR A 116 -8.92 -10.78 8.70
CA TYR A 116 -9.65 -10.56 7.45
C TYR A 116 -9.42 -11.72 6.46
N ALA A 117 -10.51 -12.40 6.11
CA ALA A 117 -10.47 -13.48 5.13
C ALA A 117 -9.92 -12.98 3.78
N GLY A 118 -8.95 -13.70 3.22
CA GLY A 118 -8.33 -13.37 1.94
C GLY A 118 -7.14 -12.40 2.03
N ILE A 119 -6.67 -12.09 3.24
CA ILE A 119 -5.47 -11.29 3.48
C ILE A 119 -4.47 -12.07 4.34
N PRO A 120 -3.65 -12.96 3.74
CA PRO A 120 -2.56 -13.58 4.48
C PRO A 120 -1.54 -12.53 4.91
N VAL A 121 -1.22 -12.50 6.21
CA VAL A 121 -0.25 -11.57 6.80
C VAL A 121 0.92 -12.33 7.40
N ILE A 122 2.14 -11.87 7.16
CA ILE A 122 3.35 -12.46 7.75
C ILE A 122 3.39 -12.19 9.25
N ALA A 123 3.75 -13.23 10.02
CA ALA A 123 3.80 -13.15 11.47
C ALA A 123 4.75 -12.04 11.97
N PHE A 124 4.32 -11.32 13.00
CA PHE A 124 5.02 -10.17 13.55
C PHE A 124 6.47 -10.49 13.96
N HIS A 125 6.73 -11.60 14.65
CA HIS A 125 8.08 -11.96 15.09
C HIS A 125 9.06 -12.23 13.93
N THR A 126 8.56 -12.72 12.80
CA THR A 126 9.37 -12.87 11.57
C THR A 126 9.79 -11.49 11.08
N MET A 127 8.84 -10.55 10.98
CA MET A 127 9.11 -9.18 10.56
C MET A 127 10.02 -8.43 11.54
N LYS A 128 9.84 -8.65 12.86
CA LYS A 128 10.68 -8.05 13.91
C LYS A 128 12.16 -8.40 13.74
N SER A 129 12.47 -9.62 13.30
CA SER A 129 13.85 -10.06 13.07
C SER A 129 14.56 -9.32 11.94
N LEU A 130 13.79 -8.71 11.03
CA LEU A 130 14.30 -7.91 9.90
C LEU A 130 14.48 -6.42 10.24
N GLY A 131 14.02 -5.98 11.42
CA GLY A 131 14.06 -4.57 11.84
C GLY A 131 12.85 -3.76 11.36
N SER A 132 12.87 -2.44 11.60
CA SER A 132 11.71 -1.54 11.40
C SER A 132 11.60 -0.90 10.01
N LYS A 133 12.52 -1.23 9.09
CA LYS A 133 12.53 -0.65 7.75
C LYS A 133 13.01 -1.70 6.74
N PRO A 134 12.39 -1.76 5.54
CA PRO A 134 12.94 -2.54 4.44
C PRO A 134 14.33 -2.00 4.07
N ALA A 135 15.30 -2.89 3.96
CA ALA A 135 16.62 -2.54 3.43
C ALA A 135 16.53 -2.33 1.92
N ASP A 136 15.73 -3.17 1.26
CA ASP A 136 15.40 -3.11 -0.15
C ASP A 136 13.98 -3.70 -0.31
N PHE A 137 13.02 -2.86 -0.67
CA PHE A 137 11.61 -3.26 -0.79
C PHE A 137 11.42 -4.45 -1.75
N ALA A 138 12.17 -4.50 -2.86
CA ALA A 138 12.05 -5.55 -3.86
C ALA A 138 12.69 -6.87 -3.39
N ALA A 139 13.87 -6.79 -2.78
CA ALA A 139 14.53 -7.97 -2.25
C ALA A 139 13.78 -8.54 -1.04
N ASP A 140 13.35 -7.68 -0.11
CA ASP A 140 12.60 -8.06 1.09
C ASP A 140 11.24 -8.63 0.69
N GLY A 141 10.52 -7.96 -0.23
CA GLY A 141 9.26 -8.45 -0.80
C GLY A 141 9.37 -9.84 -1.40
N LYS A 142 10.40 -10.08 -2.22
CA LYS A 142 10.66 -11.38 -2.84
C LYS A 142 11.01 -12.44 -1.80
N ALA A 143 11.86 -12.13 -0.83
CA ALA A 143 12.26 -13.07 0.23
C ALA A 143 11.07 -13.47 1.12
N LEU A 144 10.18 -12.53 1.37
CA LEU A 144 8.98 -12.71 2.19
C LEU A 144 7.80 -13.31 1.40
N GLY A 145 7.87 -13.35 0.07
CA GLY A 145 6.73 -13.64 -0.79
C GLY A 145 5.59 -12.62 -0.63
N ALA A 146 5.89 -11.44 -0.07
CA ALA A 146 4.95 -10.38 0.17
C ALA A 146 4.71 -9.60 -1.11
N ALA A 147 3.44 -9.37 -1.45
CA ALA A 147 3.09 -8.47 -2.53
C ALA A 147 3.06 -7.02 -2.06
N TYR A 148 2.84 -6.80 -0.76
CA TYR A 148 2.70 -5.47 -0.17
C TYR A 148 3.42 -5.38 1.16
N LEU A 149 4.03 -4.22 1.38
CA LEU A 149 4.76 -3.90 2.60
C LEU A 149 4.04 -2.73 3.28
N VAL A 150 3.72 -2.89 4.57
CA VAL A 150 3.25 -1.82 5.44
C VAL A 150 4.41 -1.42 6.35
N SER A 151 4.69 -0.12 6.43
CA SER A 151 5.72 0.44 7.31
C SER A 151 5.19 1.71 7.95
N GLY A 152 5.79 2.12 9.08
CA GLY A 152 5.35 3.32 9.76
C GLY A 152 6.38 3.89 10.71
N GLN A 153 6.16 5.15 11.09
CA GLN A 153 6.99 5.88 12.02
C GLN A 153 6.14 6.56 13.08
N LEU A 154 6.50 6.37 14.34
CA LEU A 154 5.85 6.96 15.50
C LEU A 154 6.75 8.01 16.13
N ARG A 155 6.21 9.21 16.33
CA ARG A 155 6.76 10.26 17.19
C ARG A 155 5.74 10.55 18.27
N ALA A 156 6.16 10.52 19.51
CA ALA A 156 5.31 10.80 20.64
C ALA A 156 6.05 11.53 21.75
N ASP A 157 5.28 12.30 22.50
CA ASP A 157 5.62 12.93 23.77
C ASP A 157 4.46 12.72 24.76
N ASP A 158 4.57 13.27 25.96
CA ASP A 158 3.55 13.09 27.03
C ASP A 158 2.16 13.66 26.69
N THR A 159 2.05 14.44 25.61
CA THR A 159 0.82 15.12 25.23
C THR A 159 0.22 14.59 23.94
N ARG A 160 1.05 14.21 22.96
CA ARG A 160 0.61 13.88 21.61
C ARG A 160 1.38 12.71 21.01
N VAL A 161 0.67 11.94 20.20
CA VAL A 161 1.22 10.90 19.35
C VAL A 161 0.94 11.24 17.89
N ARG A 162 1.98 11.12 17.09
CA ARG A 162 1.97 11.28 15.64
C ARG A 162 2.46 9.99 15.01
N LEU A 163 1.60 9.36 14.24
CA LEU A 163 1.90 8.13 13.52
C LEU A 163 1.74 8.38 12.03
N THR A 164 2.79 8.10 11.27
CA THR A 164 2.72 8.07 9.80
C THR A 164 2.83 6.62 9.37
N VAL A 165 1.90 6.16 8.55
CA VAL A 165 1.91 4.80 7.98
C VAL A 165 1.87 4.89 6.47
N GLU A 166 2.49 3.91 5.82
CA GLU A 166 2.47 3.77 4.38
C GLU A 166 2.27 2.32 3.96
N LEU A 167 1.73 2.17 2.76
CA LEU A 167 1.56 0.92 2.05
C LEU A 167 2.36 1.03 0.75
N ALA A 168 3.27 0.10 0.52
CA ALA A 168 4.08 0.02 -0.69
C ALA A 168 3.84 -1.29 -1.46
N ASP A 169 3.93 -1.22 -2.78
CA ASP A 169 4.07 -2.39 -3.63
C ASP A 169 5.47 -2.97 -3.44
N ALA A 170 5.55 -4.24 -3.04
CA ALA A 170 6.82 -4.84 -2.70
C ALA A 170 7.71 -5.02 -3.94
N ALA A 171 7.13 -5.27 -5.13
CA ALA A 171 7.91 -5.52 -6.34
C ALA A 171 8.62 -4.26 -6.88
N SER A 172 7.97 -3.10 -6.77
CA SER A 172 8.47 -1.83 -7.33
C SER A 172 8.98 -0.84 -6.27
N GLY A 173 8.68 -1.08 -4.99
CA GLY A 173 8.93 -0.13 -3.91
C GLY A 173 8.04 1.12 -3.98
N LEU A 174 7.05 1.16 -4.87
CA LEU A 174 6.18 2.33 -5.03
C LEU A 174 5.22 2.46 -3.86
N ARG A 175 5.18 3.66 -3.28
CA ARG A 175 4.21 4.00 -2.22
C ARG A 175 2.82 4.13 -2.84
N LEU A 176 1.95 3.21 -2.48
CA LEU A 176 0.58 3.15 -2.96
C LEU A 176 -0.33 4.08 -2.18
N TRP A 177 -0.12 4.17 -0.87
CA TRP A 177 -0.88 4.98 0.06
C TRP A 177 0.01 5.40 1.23
N SER A 178 -0.30 6.54 1.83
CA SER A 178 0.23 6.95 3.13
C SER A 178 -0.80 7.81 3.85
N GLU A 179 -0.86 7.68 5.16
CA GLU A 179 -1.71 8.48 6.02
C GLU A 179 -0.96 8.88 7.29
N ARG A 180 -1.38 10.01 7.86
CA ARG A 180 -0.86 10.51 9.11
C ARG A 180 -1.98 10.69 10.11
N PHE A 181 -1.79 10.09 11.27
CA PHE A 181 -2.64 10.19 12.44
C PHE A 181 -1.98 11.09 13.46
N GLU A 182 -2.74 12.01 14.04
CA GLU A 182 -2.31 12.83 15.16
C GLU A 182 -3.40 12.80 16.23
N ARG A 183 -3.05 12.35 17.44
CA ARG A 183 -3.98 12.15 18.56
C ARG A 183 -3.34 12.54 19.89
N PRO A 184 -4.12 13.00 20.87
CA PRO A 184 -3.62 13.13 22.24
C PRO A 184 -3.37 11.75 22.86
N VAL A 185 -2.45 11.66 23.81
CA VAL A 185 -2.04 10.40 24.45
C VAL A 185 -3.20 9.68 25.17
N GLU A 186 -4.17 10.42 25.68
CA GLU A 186 -5.39 9.87 26.28
C GLU A 186 -6.26 9.04 25.31
N ASN A 187 -6.08 9.21 23.99
CA ASN A 187 -6.86 8.54 22.95
C ASN A 187 -6.02 7.55 22.12
N LEU A 188 -5.02 6.92 22.74
CA LEU A 188 -4.12 5.97 22.09
C LEU A 188 -4.82 4.74 21.49
N PHE A 189 -5.84 4.18 22.15
CA PHE A 189 -6.54 2.99 21.62
C PHE A 189 -7.31 3.29 20.33
N ALA A 190 -7.87 4.50 20.19
CA ALA A 190 -8.52 4.94 18.96
C ALA A 190 -7.55 5.06 17.77
N LEU A 191 -6.24 5.11 18.03
CA LEU A 191 -5.21 5.09 16.99
C LEU A 191 -5.11 3.70 16.34
N GLN A 192 -5.24 2.62 17.12
CA GLN A 192 -5.16 1.24 16.64
C GLN A 192 -6.34 0.91 15.72
N ASP A 193 -7.57 1.13 16.21
CA ASP A 193 -8.79 0.83 15.46
C ASP A 193 -8.83 1.58 14.12
N GLY A 194 -8.57 2.89 14.16
CA GLY A 194 -8.55 3.71 12.96
C GLY A 194 -7.46 3.33 11.96
N LEU A 195 -6.31 2.86 12.45
CA LEU A 195 -5.21 2.46 11.58
C LEU A 195 -5.51 1.15 10.82
N THR A 196 -6.02 0.13 11.52
CA THR A 196 -6.40 -1.13 10.89
C THR A 196 -7.41 -0.88 9.76
N ASP A 197 -8.46 -0.11 10.03
CA ASP A 197 -9.47 0.25 9.03
C ASP A 197 -8.87 1.01 7.84
N SER A 198 -8.01 1.98 8.09
CA SER A 198 -7.32 2.73 7.03
C SER A 198 -6.45 1.83 6.14
N VAL A 199 -5.70 0.90 6.74
CA VAL A 199 -4.86 -0.05 5.98
C VAL A 199 -5.72 -1.00 5.15
N VAL A 200 -6.79 -1.57 5.72
CA VAL A 200 -7.72 -2.44 4.98
C VAL A 200 -8.38 -1.70 3.82
N ASN A 201 -8.80 -0.45 4.02
CA ASN A 201 -9.38 0.37 2.96
C ASN A 201 -8.37 0.70 1.85
N ALA A 202 -7.11 1.01 2.22
CA ALA A 202 -6.05 1.24 1.25
C ALA A 202 -5.75 -0.02 0.42
N LEU A 203 -5.69 -1.19 1.05
CA LEU A 203 -5.52 -2.47 0.39
C LEU A 203 -6.71 -2.75 -0.54
N ALA A 204 -7.95 -2.61 -0.06
CA ALA A 204 -9.16 -2.80 -0.87
C ALA A 204 -9.16 -1.94 -2.14
N GLY A 205 -8.73 -0.67 -2.03
CA GLY A 205 -8.57 0.22 -3.18
C GLY A 205 -7.43 -0.19 -4.13
N CYS A 206 -6.37 -0.80 -3.62
CA CYS A 206 -5.25 -1.30 -4.41
C CYS A 206 -5.51 -2.67 -5.04
N PHE A 207 -6.44 -3.47 -4.52
CA PHE A 207 -6.80 -4.80 -5.03
C PHE A 207 -8.07 -4.87 -5.85
N GLY A 208 -8.83 -3.77 -5.97
CA GLY A 208 -10.04 -3.71 -6.81
C GLY A 208 -11.23 -4.51 -6.28
N ALA A 209 -11.08 -5.43 -5.32
CA ALA A 209 -12.21 -6.16 -4.71
C ALA A 209 -11.85 -6.83 -3.37
N ILE A 210 -11.75 -6.04 -2.29
CA ILE A 210 -12.19 -6.52 -0.95
C ILE A 210 -13.66 -6.08 -0.71
N ALA A 211 -14.29 -5.41 -1.68
CA ALA A 211 -15.60 -4.77 -1.58
C ALA A 211 -16.82 -5.70 -1.37
N THR A 212 -16.64 -7.02 -1.32
CA THR A 212 -17.76 -7.96 -1.14
C THR A 212 -17.57 -8.97 0.02
N ALA A 213 -16.36 -9.20 0.53
CA ALA A 213 -16.14 -10.27 1.53
C ALA A 213 -16.21 -9.81 3.00
N GLY A 214 -15.88 -8.55 3.32
CA GLY A 214 -15.73 -8.10 4.71
C GLY A 214 -17.02 -7.63 5.42
N ARG A 215 -18.06 -7.23 4.68
CA ARG A 215 -19.26 -6.61 5.30
C ARG A 215 -20.20 -7.58 6.00
N ASN A 216 -20.05 -8.89 5.80
CA ASN A 216 -20.94 -9.90 6.41
C ASN A 216 -20.38 -10.55 7.69
N ALA A 217 -19.15 -10.27 8.10
CA ALA A 217 -18.53 -10.93 9.26
C ALA A 217 -18.63 -10.15 10.59
N ILE A 218 -18.95 -8.85 10.56
CA ILE A 218 -18.96 -7.98 11.75
C ILE A 218 -20.39 -7.85 12.36
N ARG A 219 -21.33 -8.71 11.95
CA ARG A 219 -22.62 -8.87 12.64
C ARG A 219 -22.75 -10.30 13.15
N ARG A 220 -22.11 -10.60 14.27
CA ARG A 220 -22.60 -11.60 15.24
C ARG A 220 -21.93 -11.41 16.59
#